data_AF-A0AAV1J2H2-F1
#
_entry.id   AF-A0AAV1J2H2-F1
#
_cell.length_a   1.000
_cell.length_b   1.000
_cell.length_c   1.000
_cell.angle_alpha   90.00
_cell.angle_beta   90.00
_cell.angle_gamma   90.00
#
_symmetry.space_group_name_H-M   'P 1'
#
loop_
_entity.id
_entity.type
_entity.pdbx_description
1 polymer ?
#
loop_
_entity_poly.entity_id
_entity_poly.type
_entity_poly.pdbx_seq_one_letter_code
_entity_poly.pdbx_strand_id
1 'polypeptide(L)'
;MYRHLILLASVAAYVHSVQVTVEEGTLEGQTLENKYGKPYHSFEGIPYAVPPLGDLRFKPPQPIQPWSGVKQANQTGSMCFQYNLFVVPYPPPEGSEDCLYMNIYSPNVTTDQPYPVMFWIHGGGFVSGSGDEYKPDFLIRKDVVLVTFNYRLEVLGFLSLGTQDIPGNAGMKDQVAALSGTANSWWPNTYRARDRAIQLARQMGCNSTEDTEIYNFFKQQTVKDFVKSRIVVTYTQYAKESPNVYFGVVSERKFGDEEVFFQGDVYDVLRTGIHEGVEVINGYVEDEGTLYFATGTNIPRIFEQANQFLEFFVPEPLTLHCSSASGSW
;
A
#
# COMPACT_ATOMS: atom_id res chain seq x y z
N MET A 1 -23.18 40.74 -43.80
CA MET A 1 -22.20 39.96 -43.03
C MET A 1 -22.87 39.50 -41.75
N TYR A 2 -23.26 38.22 -41.70
CA TYR A 2 -23.90 37.60 -40.54
C TYR A 2 -22.87 37.42 -39.41
N ARG A 3 -23.16 37.99 -38.23
CA ARG A 3 -22.42 37.71 -36.98
C ARG A 3 -22.99 36.43 -36.39
N HIS A 4 -22.20 35.35 -36.40
CA HIS A 4 -22.50 34.18 -35.58
C HIS A 4 -21.98 34.43 -34.16
N LEU A 5 -22.90 34.68 -33.21
CA LEU A 5 -22.63 34.54 -31.78
C LEU A 5 -22.74 33.05 -31.44
N ILE A 6 -21.63 32.42 -31.08
CA ILE A 6 -21.63 31.09 -30.46
C ILE A 6 -21.88 31.31 -28.97
N LEU A 7 -23.08 30.96 -28.49
CA LEU A 7 -23.35 30.85 -27.06
C LEU A 7 -22.75 29.51 -26.58
N LEU A 8 -21.63 29.59 -25.85
CA LEU A 8 -21.17 28.48 -25.03
C LEU A 8 -22.08 28.41 -23.79
N ALA A 9 -23.08 27.54 -23.81
CA ALA A 9 -23.81 27.18 -22.61
C ALA A 9 -22.89 26.33 -21.73
N SER A 10 -22.33 26.92 -20.67
CA SER A 10 -21.69 26.16 -19.60
C SER A 10 -22.77 25.37 -18.86
N VAL A 11 -22.85 24.07 -19.09
CA VAL A 11 -23.61 23.17 -18.22
C VAL A 11 -22.83 23.10 -16.91
N ALA A 12 -23.20 23.93 -15.94
CA ALA A 12 -22.72 23.78 -14.57
C ALA A 12 -23.32 22.49 -14.02
N ALA A 13 -22.51 21.45 -13.87
CA ALA A 13 -22.90 20.28 -13.09
C ALA A 13 -23.19 20.76 -11.66
N TYR A 14 -24.43 20.59 -11.20
CA TYR A 14 -24.85 20.97 -9.85
C TYR A 14 -24.28 19.96 -8.85
N VAL A 15 -23.05 20.20 -8.41
CA VAL A 15 -22.45 19.45 -7.30
C VAL A 15 -23.08 19.96 -6.00
N HIS A 16 -23.89 19.12 -5.35
CA HIS A 16 -24.48 19.46 -4.06
C HIS A 16 -23.50 19.08 -2.95
N SER A 17 -23.18 20.02 -2.06
CA SER A 17 -22.38 19.71 -0.87
C SER A 17 -23.17 18.87 0.12
N VAL A 18 -22.47 18.00 0.83
CA VAL A 18 -23.05 17.16 1.89
C VAL A 18 -22.09 17.15 3.08
N GLN A 19 -22.60 17.33 4.30
CA GLN A 19 -21.77 17.36 5.50
C GLN A 19 -22.04 16.14 6.38
N VAL A 20 -20.97 15.59 6.95
CA VAL A 20 -21.00 14.48 7.92
C VAL A 20 -20.08 14.85 9.08
N THR A 21 -20.52 14.60 10.31
CA THR A 21 -19.71 14.77 11.51
C THR A 21 -19.14 13.43 11.94
N VAL A 22 -17.81 13.38 12.06
CA VAL A 22 -17.03 12.26 12.64
C VAL A 22 -16.42 12.70 13.98
N GLU A 23 -15.76 11.79 14.69
CA GLU A 23 -15.15 12.08 16.00
C GLU A 23 -14.14 13.23 15.94
N GLU A 24 -13.39 13.31 14.84
CA GLU A 24 -12.35 14.31 14.63
C GLU A 24 -12.88 15.66 14.10
N GLY A 25 -14.13 15.74 13.66
CA GLY A 25 -14.74 16.99 13.21
C GLY A 25 -15.76 16.83 12.08
N THR A 26 -16.13 17.94 11.45
CA THR A 26 -17.08 17.93 10.33
C THR A 26 -16.36 17.89 8.99
N LEU A 27 -16.80 17.00 8.11
CA LEU A 27 -16.37 16.86 6.72
C LEU A 27 -17.44 17.42 5.77
N GLU A 28 -17.03 18.10 4.72
CA GLU A 28 -17.89 18.50 3.59
C GLU A 28 -17.44 17.79 2.32
N GLY A 29 -18.25 16.81 1.90
CA GLY A 29 -18.09 16.08 0.66
C GLY A 29 -19.01 16.59 -0.45
N GLN A 30 -19.20 15.76 -1.45
CA GLN A 30 -19.99 16.06 -2.65
C GLN A 30 -21.00 14.96 -2.95
N THR A 31 -22.16 15.34 -3.44
CA THR A 31 -23.09 14.42 -4.10
C THR A 31 -22.78 14.41 -5.58
N LEU A 32 -22.43 13.23 -6.10
CA LEU A 32 -22.05 12.98 -7.48
C LEU A 32 -22.97 11.93 -8.10
N GLU A 33 -22.97 11.83 -9.42
CA GLU A 33 -23.66 10.78 -10.15
C GLU A 33 -22.64 9.83 -10.75
N ASN A 34 -22.83 8.52 -10.60
CA ASN A 34 -21.93 7.54 -11.22
C ASN A 34 -22.19 7.43 -12.74
N LYS A 35 -21.32 6.71 -13.45
CA LYS A 35 -21.48 6.42 -14.90
C LYS A 35 -22.80 5.72 -15.30
N TYR A 36 -23.63 5.33 -14.35
CA TYR A 36 -24.90 4.62 -14.55
C TYR A 36 -26.13 5.43 -14.09
N GLY A 37 -25.98 6.70 -13.74
CA GLY A 37 -27.10 7.57 -13.34
C GLY A 37 -27.56 7.42 -11.89
N LYS A 38 -26.80 6.70 -11.04
CA LYS A 38 -27.12 6.58 -9.60
C LYS A 38 -26.36 7.67 -8.82
N PRO A 39 -27.05 8.50 -8.02
CA PRO A 39 -26.38 9.44 -7.14
C PRO A 39 -25.65 8.70 -6.00
N TYR A 40 -24.55 9.28 -5.54
CA TYR A 40 -23.79 8.83 -4.39
C TYR A 40 -23.10 10.01 -3.71
N HIS A 41 -22.68 9.83 -2.45
CA HIS A 41 -21.89 10.81 -1.72
C HIS A 41 -20.43 10.40 -1.72
N SER A 42 -19.57 11.39 -1.97
CA SER A 42 -18.12 11.25 -2.09
C SER A 42 -17.46 12.14 -1.04
N PHE A 43 -16.58 11.55 -0.23
CA PHE A 43 -15.71 12.25 0.69
C PHE A 43 -14.28 11.83 0.42
N GLU A 44 -13.51 12.68 -0.25
CA GLU A 44 -12.18 12.37 -0.75
C GLU A 44 -11.11 13.18 0.00
N GLY A 45 -9.89 12.62 0.10
CA GLY A 45 -8.77 13.33 0.73
C GLY A 45 -8.93 13.53 2.24
N ILE A 46 -9.62 12.61 2.93
CA ILE A 46 -9.77 12.65 4.39
C ILE A 46 -8.45 12.19 5.03
N PRO A 47 -7.75 13.03 5.82
CA PRO A 47 -6.57 12.58 6.54
C PRO A 47 -6.99 11.59 7.63
N TYR A 48 -6.31 10.46 7.75
CA TYR A 48 -6.57 9.47 8.79
C TYR A 48 -5.43 9.34 9.80
N ALA A 49 -4.27 9.92 9.50
CA ALA A 49 -3.10 9.98 10.37
C ALA A 49 -2.37 11.31 10.17
N VAL A 50 -1.54 11.68 11.15
CA VAL A 50 -0.65 12.85 11.03
C VAL A 50 0.31 12.62 9.87
N PRO A 51 0.56 13.64 9.00
CA PRO A 51 1.51 13.51 7.92
C PRO A 51 2.88 12.99 8.41
N PRO A 52 3.41 11.90 7.83
CA PRO A 52 4.64 11.27 8.29
C PRO A 52 5.86 12.05 7.79
N LEU A 53 6.01 13.29 8.25
CA LEU A 53 7.07 14.20 7.85
C LEU A 53 8.16 14.29 8.93
N GLY A 54 9.39 14.55 8.52
CA GLY A 54 10.53 14.76 9.43
C GLY A 54 10.75 13.58 10.37
N ASP A 55 10.52 13.79 11.67
CA ASP A 55 10.71 12.79 12.72
C ASP A 55 9.72 11.62 12.65
N LEU A 56 8.61 11.78 11.92
CA LEU A 56 7.58 10.76 11.73
C LEU A 56 7.78 9.89 10.48
N ARG A 57 8.74 10.25 9.60
CA ARG A 57 8.91 9.65 8.26
C ARG A 57 8.88 8.12 8.24
N PHE A 58 9.60 7.47 9.15
CA PHE A 58 9.72 6.00 9.23
C PHE A 58 9.02 5.40 10.46
N LYS A 59 8.29 6.23 11.22
CA LYS A 59 7.64 5.81 12.47
C LYS A 59 6.22 5.31 12.22
N PRO A 60 5.63 4.52 13.14
CA PRO A 60 4.20 4.22 13.11
C PRO A 60 3.35 5.50 12.98
N PRO A 61 2.25 5.46 12.21
CA PRO A 61 1.36 6.61 12.06
C PRO A 61 0.84 7.08 13.42
N GLN A 62 0.62 8.38 13.54
CA GLN A 62 0.08 8.98 14.76
C GLN A 62 -1.38 9.41 14.52
N PRO A 63 -2.26 9.28 15.52
CA PRO A 63 -3.65 9.70 15.38
C PRO A 63 -3.73 11.21 15.13
N ILE A 64 -4.62 11.62 14.24
CA ILE A 64 -4.89 13.04 14.01
C ILE A 64 -5.58 13.64 15.23
N GLN A 65 -5.33 14.93 15.47
CA GLN A 65 -6.10 15.68 16.45
C GLN A 65 -7.41 16.15 15.81
N PRO A 66 -8.51 16.23 16.59
CA PRO A 66 -9.73 16.83 16.12
C PRO A 66 -9.51 18.25 15.57
N TRP A 67 -10.20 18.60 14.49
CA TRP A 67 -10.14 19.92 13.88
C TRP A 67 -11.41 20.74 14.15
N SER A 68 -11.22 22.06 14.23
CA SER A 68 -12.34 23.00 14.32
C SER A 68 -12.87 23.34 12.93
N GLY A 69 -14.19 23.53 12.83
CA GLY A 69 -14.85 23.92 11.59
C GLY A 69 -15.10 22.75 10.63
N VAL A 70 -15.28 23.10 9.36
CA VAL A 70 -15.62 22.14 8.29
C VAL A 70 -14.40 21.90 7.41
N LYS A 71 -13.97 20.64 7.31
CA LYS A 71 -12.89 20.22 6.42
C LYS A 71 -13.46 19.84 5.06
N GLN A 72 -12.90 20.42 4.01
CA GLN A 72 -13.26 20.08 2.63
C GLN A 72 -12.74 18.68 2.30
N ALA A 73 -13.64 17.81 1.88
CA ALA A 73 -13.37 16.42 1.49
C ALA A 73 -13.94 16.17 0.07
N ASN A 74 -13.58 17.05 -0.86
CA ASN A 74 -14.15 17.09 -2.21
C ASN A 74 -13.10 16.93 -3.32
N GLN A 75 -11.87 16.63 -2.91
CA GLN A 75 -10.73 16.39 -3.78
C GLN A 75 -9.87 15.32 -3.14
N THR A 76 -9.30 14.47 -3.98
CA THR A 76 -8.42 13.39 -3.55
C THR A 76 -7.14 13.95 -2.95
N GLY A 77 -6.69 13.34 -1.86
CA GLY A 77 -5.38 13.63 -1.26
C GLY A 77 -4.23 13.24 -2.19
N SER A 78 -3.02 13.67 -1.86
CA SER A 78 -1.83 13.26 -2.62
C SER A 78 -1.59 11.76 -2.48
N MET A 79 -1.22 11.10 -3.57
CA MET A 79 -0.71 9.73 -3.53
C MET A 79 0.65 9.68 -2.82
N CYS A 80 1.00 8.53 -2.26
CA CYS A 80 2.31 8.35 -1.63
C CYS A 80 3.43 8.41 -2.66
N PHE A 81 4.54 9.04 -2.28
CA PHE A 81 5.68 9.22 -3.17
C PHE A 81 6.20 7.86 -3.67
N GLN A 82 6.28 7.70 -4.99
CA GLN A 82 6.55 6.42 -5.62
C GLN A 82 7.18 6.57 -7.00
N TYR A 83 7.71 5.47 -7.51
CA TYR A 83 8.13 5.33 -8.90
C TYR A 83 7.46 4.07 -9.46
N ASN A 84 6.49 4.29 -10.33
CA ASN A 84 5.66 3.20 -10.83
C ASN A 84 6.46 2.30 -11.79
N LEU A 85 6.85 1.13 -11.30
CA LEU A 85 7.62 0.13 -12.04
C LEU A 85 6.75 -0.81 -12.89
N PHE A 86 5.42 -0.64 -12.87
CA PHE A 86 4.49 -1.50 -13.62
C PHE A 86 4.01 -0.88 -14.93
N VAL A 87 4.41 0.36 -15.23
CA VAL A 87 4.05 1.07 -16.47
C VAL A 87 5.30 1.24 -17.34
N VAL A 88 5.23 0.84 -18.61
CA VAL A 88 6.33 0.96 -19.58
C VAL A 88 5.91 1.89 -20.73
N PRO A 89 6.68 2.96 -21.04
CA PRO A 89 7.92 3.39 -20.38
C PRO A 89 7.70 3.91 -18.95
N TYR A 90 8.69 3.73 -18.07
CA TYR A 90 8.58 4.13 -16.67
C TYR A 90 8.35 5.63 -16.51
N PRO A 91 7.26 6.07 -15.85
CA PRO A 91 7.00 7.48 -15.59
C PRO A 91 7.98 8.04 -14.55
N PRO A 92 8.24 9.36 -14.53
CA PRO A 92 9.07 9.97 -13.48
C PRO A 92 8.45 9.74 -12.08
N PRO A 93 9.26 9.69 -11.00
CA PRO A 93 8.73 9.60 -9.64
C PRO A 93 7.80 10.76 -9.30
N GLU A 94 6.68 10.45 -8.65
CA GLU A 94 5.61 11.40 -8.31
C GLU A 94 4.99 11.11 -6.94
N GLY A 95 4.11 11.99 -6.47
CA GLY A 95 3.43 11.89 -5.17
C GLY A 95 4.07 12.75 -4.08
N SER A 96 3.68 12.49 -2.83
CA SER A 96 4.07 13.24 -1.63
C SER A 96 4.34 12.30 -0.45
N GLU A 97 5.13 12.74 0.53
CA GLU A 97 5.24 12.05 1.83
C GLU A 97 4.00 12.32 2.70
N ASP A 98 3.39 13.49 2.54
CA ASP A 98 2.06 13.78 3.08
C ASP A 98 1.03 13.10 2.18
N CYS A 99 0.74 11.83 2.47
CA CYS A 99 -0.10 10.99 1.64
C CYS A 99 -1.11 10.11 2.38
N LEU A 100 -1.17 10.17 3.72
CA LEU A 100 -2.03 9.31 4.56
C LEU A 100 -3.49 9.80 4.54
N TYR A 101 -4.10 9.67 3.36
CA TYR A 101 -5.45 10.07 3.05
C TYR A 101 -6.32 8.86 2.66
N MET A 102 -7.60 8.94 2.97
CA MET A 102 -8.63 8.01 2.54
C MET A 102 -9.76 8.72 1.79
N ASN A 103 -10.50 7.94 1.02
CA ASN A 103 -11.69 8.32 0.29
C ASN A 103 -12.83 7.39 0.69
N ILE A 104 -14.00 7.96 0.96
CA ILE A 104 -15.21 7.24 1.37
C ILE A 104 -16.32 7.57 0.38
N TYR A 105 -16.90 6.52 -0.19
CA TYR A 105 -18.01 6.62 -1.13
C TYR A 105 -19.21 5.88 -0.56
N SER A 106 -20.33 6.58 -0.39
CA SER A 106 -21.54 6.02 0.21
C SER A 106 -22.78 6.21 -0.68
N PRO A 107 -23.68 5.22 -0.79
CA PRO A 107 -24.96 5.39 -1.48
C PRO A 107 -25.83 6.46 -0.81
N ASN A 108 -25.75 6.59 0.52
CA ASN A 108 -26.47 7.59 1.30
C ASN A 108 -25.72 7.90 2.60
N VAL A 109 -25.76 9.13 3.09
CA VAL A 109 -25.21 9.53 4.39
C VAL A 109 -26.18 9.29 5.55
N THR A 110 -27.47 9.15 5.26
CA THR A 110 -28.52 8.82 6.21
C THR A 110 -29.22 7.54 5.79
N THR A 111 -29.32 6.57 6.69
CA THR A 111 -30.00 5.30 6.42
C THR A 111 -30.57 4.71 7.72
N ASP A 112 -31.73 4.06 7.62
CA ASP A 112 -32.34 3.33 8.74
C ASP A 112 -31.58 2.02 9.03
N GLN A 113 -30.83 1.51 8.06
CA GLN A 113 -30.04 0.28 8.16
C GLN A 113 -28.61 0.53 7.66
N PRO A 114 -27.57 0.23 8.45
CA PRO A 114 -26.18 0.41 8.03
C PRO A 114 -25.86 -0.41 6.77
N TYR A 115 -25.14 0.21 5.83
CA TYR A 115 -24.61 -0.49 4.66
C TYR A 115 -23.36 -1.30 5.05
N PRO A 116 -23.09 -2.44 4.38
CA PRO A 116 -21.80 -3.11 4.50
C PRO A 116 -20.66 -2.19 4.02
N VAL A 117 -19.52 -2.25 4.70
CA VAL A 117 -18.32 -1.46 4.38
C VAL A 117 -17.31 -2.36 3.68
N MET A 118 -16.90 -1.96 2.47
CA MET A 118 -15.81 -2.59 1.73
C MET A 118 -14.58 -1.69 1.82
N PHE A 119 -13.57 -2.16 2.55
CA PHE A 119 -12.30 -1.46 2.72
C PHE A 119 -11.27 -2.01 1.74
N TRP A 120 -10.83 -1.20 0.78
CA TRP A 120 -9.98 -1.61 -0.32
C TRP A 120 -8.52 -1.18 -0.11
N ILE A 121 -7.63 -2.17 0.05
CA ILE A 121 -6.18 -1.99 0.08
C ILE A 121 -5.64 -2.17 -1.34
N HIS A 122 -5.10 -1.11 -1.94
CA HIS A 122 -4.57 -1.20 -3.29
C HIS A 122 -3.32 -2.10 -3.38
N GLY A 123 -3.15 -2.73 -4.54
CA GLY A 123 -1.96 -3.49 -4.90
C GLY A 123 -0.77 -2.61 -5.29
N GLY A 124 0.16 -3.17 -6.07
CA GLY A 124 1.38 -2.48 -6.52
C GLY A 124 2.65 -2.90 -5.78
N GLY A 125 2.64 -4.10 -5.19
CA GLY A 125 3.84 -4.76 -4.65
C GLY A 125 4.56 -3.98 -3.54
N PHE A 126 3.84 -3.12 -2.82
CA PHE A 126 4.37 -2.16 -1.85
C PHE A 126 5.30 -1.08 -2.43
N VAL A 127 5.42 -0.95 -3.75
CA VAL A 127 6.32 0.02 -4.40
C VAL A 127 5.55 1.17 -5.04
N SER A 128 4.33 0.91 -5.52
CA SER A 128 3.47 1.88 -6.21
C SER A 128 1.99 1.59 -5.95
N GLY A 129 1.11 2.45 -6.47
CA GLY A 129 -0.34 2.39 -6.33
C GLY A 129 -0.91 3.53 -5.50
N SER A 130 -2.21 3.75 -5.61
CA SER A 130 -2.95 4.76 -4.86
C SER A 130 -4.40 4.34 -4.66
N GLY A 131 -4.99 4.73 -3.54
CA GLY A 131 -6.43 4.55 -3.30
C GLY A 131 -7.31 5.32 -4.30
N ASP A 132 -6.76 6.35 -4.94
CA ASP A 132 -7.47 7.17 -5.93
C ASP A 132 -7.74 6.43 -7.27
N GLU A 133 -6.95 5.40 -7.58
CA GLU A 133 -7.09 4.60 -8.81
C GLU A 133 -8.43 3.83 -8.87
N TYR A 134 -9.09 3.65 -7.72
CA TYR A 134 -10.25 2.79 -7.56
C TYR A 134 -11.52 3.62 -7.34
N LYS A 135 -12.30 3.80 -8.41
CA LYS A 135 -13.52 4.61 -8.40
C LYS A 135 -14.77 3.79 -8.03
N PRO A 136 -15.77 4.42 -7.37
CA PRO A 136 -16.91 3.70 -6.80
C PRO A 136 -17.97 3.30 -7.82
N ASP A 137 -17.86 3.72 -9.09
CA ASP A 137 -18.91 3.68 -10.10
C ASP A 137 -19.69 2.36 -10.16
N PHE A 138 -18.98 1.23 -10.10
CA PHE A 138 -19.58 -0.09 -10.18
C PHE A 138 -20.12 -0.58 -8.83
N LEU A 139 -19.33 -0.45 -7.76
CA LEU A 139 -19.64 -1.03 -6.45
C LEU A 139 -20.74 -0.28 -5.69
N ILE A 140 -20.85 1.03 -5.86
CA ILE A 140 -21.85 1.87 -5.18
C ILE A 140 -23.30 1.50 -5.53
N ARG A 141 -23.48 0.76 -6.64
CA ARG A 141 -24.77 0.22 -7.08
C ARG A 141 -25.24 -0.97 -6.25
N LYS A 142 -24.36 -1.55 -5.43
CA LYS A 142 -24.62 -2.73 -4.59
C LYS A 142 -24.93 -2.38 -3.13
N ASP A 143 -25.25 -1.11 -2.87
CA ASP A 143 -25.60 -0.59 -1.54
C ASP A 143 -24.50 -0.91 -0.51
N VAL A 144 -23.26 -0.62 -0.90
CA VAL A 144 -22.03 -0.79 -0.12
C VAL A 144 -21.35 0.56 0.03
N VAL A 145 -20.78 0.81 1.20
CA VAL A 145 -19.82 1.90 1.41
C VAL A 145 -18.45 1.42 0.96
N LEU A 146 -17.85 2.07 -0.03
CA LEU A 146 -16.49 1.79 -0.47
C LEU A 146 -15.53 2.75 0.22
N VAL A 147 -14.50 2.21 0.86
CA VAL A 147 -13.38 2.98 1.41
C VAL A 147 -12.13 2.62 0.63
N THR A 148 -11.44 3.61 0.10
CA THR A 148 -10.11 3.46 -0.50
C THR A 148 -9.14 4.38 0.24
N PHE A 149 -7.86 4.04 0.27
CA PHE A 149 -6.88 4.84 1.01
C PHE A 149 -5.48 4.58 0.48
N ASN A 150 -4.56 5.45 0.87
CA ASN A 150 -3.13 5.29 0.62
C ASN A 150 -2.44 4.79 1.88
N TYR A 151 -1.35 4.04 1.73
CA TYR A 151 -0.41 3.70 2.80
C TYR A 151 1.03 3.94 2.31
N ARG A 152 1.99 4.18 3.22
CA ARG A 152 3.38 4.43 2.79
C ARG A 152 3.97 3.24 2.04
N LEU A 153 4.73 3.54 1.00
CA LEU A 153 5.32 2.58 0.07
C LEU A 153 6.84 2.54 0.22
N GLU A 154 7.44 1.47 -0.31
CA GLU A 154 8.88 1.25 -0.46
C GLU A 154 9.64 1.56 0.85
N VAL A 155 10.77 2.26 0.82
CA VAL A 155 11.57 2.56 1.99
C VAL A 155 10.80 3.40 3.02
N LEU A 156 9.86 4.26 2.57
CA LEU A 156 9.11 5.13 3.48
C LEU A 156 8.16 4.31 4.36
N GLY A 157 7.58 3.24 3.82
CA GLY A 157 6.67 2.35 4.54
C GLY A 157 7.36 1.17 5.20
N PHE A 158 8.49 0.70 4.66
CA PHE A 158 9.00 -0.63 4.99
C PHE A 158 10.49 -0.67 5.37
N LEU A 159 11.12 0.47 5.61
CA LEU A 159 12.44 0.52 6.24
C LEU A 159 12.39 -0.13 7.63
N SER A 160 13.39 -0.97 7.95
CA SER A 160 13.56 -1.55 9.28
C SER A 160 15.04 -1.59 9.66
N LEU A 161 15.36 -1.03 10.81
CA LEU A 161 16.66 -1.19 11.48
C LEU A 161 16.59 -2.20 12.63
N GLY A 162 15.39 -2.70 12.97
CA GLY A 162 15.18 -3.56 14.13
C GLY A 162 15.43 -2.85 15.46
N THR A 163 15.23 -1.52 15.48
CA THR A 163 15.30 -0.64 16.65
C THR A 163 13.90 -0.17 17.04
N GLN A 164 13.75 0.43 18.22
CA GLN A 164 12.48 0.98 18.68
C GLN A 164 11.97 2.12 17.78
N ASP A 165 12.87 2.98 17.27
CA ASP A 165 12.49 4.09 16.39
C ASP A 165 12.11 3.65 14.97
N ILE A 166 12.70 2.55 14.47
CA ILE A 166 12.42 2.01 13.13
C ILE A 166 12.28 0.48 13.20
N PRO A 167 11.17 -0.01 13.79
CA PRO A 167 10.95 -1.45 13.96
C PRO A 167 10.67 -2.14 12.61
N GLY A 168 10.10 -1.42 11.65
CA GLY A 168 9.61 -1.94 10.38
C GLY A 168 8.10 -1.80 10.22
N ASN A 169 7.62 -2.16 9.02
CA ASN A 169 6.19 -2.25 8.68
C ASN A 169 5.37 -0.98 8.94
N ALA A 170 5.95 0.22 8.89
CA ALA A 170 5.21 1.47 9.04
C ALA A 170 4.02 1.56 8.07
N GLY A 171 4.20 1.11 6.82
CA GLY A 171 3.15 1.02 5.80
C GLY A 171 2.09 -0.05 6.07
N MET A 172 2.36 -1.06 6.89
CA MET A 172 1.32 -1.97 7.39
C MET A 172 0.57 -1.36 8.58
N LYS A 173 1.27 -0.60 9.43
CA LYS A 173 0.67 0.13 10.55
C LYS A 173 -0.18 1.33 10.08
N ASP A 174 0.10 1.85 8.90
CA ASP A 174 -0.76 2.81 8.18
C ASP A 174 -2.12 2.20 7.80
N GLN A 175 -2.20 0.88 7.70
CA GLN A 175 -3.45 0.19 7.37
C GLN A 175 -4.28 0.09 8.64
N VAL A 176 -5.52 0.59 8.58
CA VAL A 176 -6.49 0.57 9.70
C VAL A 176 -6.78 -0.86 10.18
N ALA A 177 -6.50 -1.87 9.36
CA ALA A 177 -6.52 -3.27 9.74
C ALA A 177 -5.58 -4.10 8.85
N ALA A 178 -5.02 -5.18 9.42
CA ALA A 178 -4.21 -6.19 8.75
C ALA A 178 -5.05 -7.06 7.79
N LEU A 179 -5.64 -6.47 6.75
CA LEU A 179 -6.63 -7.15 5.89
C LEU A 179 -6.02 -7.76 4.62
N SER A 180 -4.70 -7.64 4.41
CA SER A 180 -4.08 -8.08 3.16
C SER A 180 -3.46 -9.46 3.31
N GLY A 181 -4.02 -10.44 2.57
CA GLY A 181 -3.44 -11.78 2.42
C GLY A 181 -2.01 -11.79 1.88
N THR A 182 -1.55 -10.70 1.24
CA THR A 182 -0.22 -10.53 0.66
C THR A 182 0.93 -10.96 1.59
N ALA A 183 0.83 -10.73 2.91
CA ALA A 183 1.90 -11.08 3.85
C ALA A 183 2.27 -12.58 3.84
N ASN A 184 1.36 -13.46 3.41
CA ASN A 184 1.58 -14.90 3.32
C ASN A 184 2.33 -15.36 2.05
N SER A 185 2.64 -14.45 1.12
CA SER A 185 3.35 -14.79 -0.11
C SER A 185 4.87 -14.79 0.10
N TRP A 186 5.63 -15.37 -0.83
CA TRP A 186 7.09 -15.46 -0.72
C TRP A 186 7.83 -14.15 -1.06
N TRP A 187 7.23 -13.32 -1.92
CA TRP A 187 7.82 -12.10 -2.45
C TRP A 187 7.74 -10.82 -1.60
N PRO A 188 6.73 -10.61 -0.71
CA PRO A 188 6.58 -9.38 0.05
C PRO A 188 7.45 -9.32 1.31
N ASN A 189 7.98 -10.46 1.75
CA ASN A 189 8.73 -10.59 2.99
C ASN A 189 10.22 -10.23 2.78
N THR A 190 10.73 -9.34 3.62
CA THR A 190 12.10 -8.83 3.52
C THR A 190 13.04 -9.57 4.46
N TYR A 191 13.93 -10.38 3.87
CA TYR A 191 15.05 -10.97 4.58
C TYR A 191 16.18 -9.96 4.81
N ARG A 192 16.76 -9.97 6.03
CA ARG A 192 17.88 -9.12 6.48
C ARG A 192 17.65 -7.62 6.22
N ALA A 193 16.51 -7.10 6.68
CA ALA A 193 16.09 -5.72 6.43
C ALA A 193 17.10 -4.67 6.91
N ARG A 194 17.71 -4.86 8.08
CA ARG A 194 18.77 -3.97 8.60
C ARG A 194 19.96 -3.87 7.65
N ASP A 195 20.39 -4.98 7.05
CA ASP A 195 21.53 -4.97 6.14
C ASP A 195 21.20 -4.26 4.82
N ARG A 196 19.93 -4.32 4.38
CA ARG A 196 19.45 -3.52 3.24
C ARG A 196 19.48 -2.03 3.56
N ALA A 197 19.06 -1.63 4.76
CA ALA A 197 19.15 -0.25 5.21
C ALA A 197 20.61 0.24 5.24
N ILE A 198 21.55 -0.57 5.73
CA ILE A 198 22.99 -0.21 5.70
C ILE A 198 23.50 -0.05 4.27
N GLN A 199 23.13 -0.96 3.37
CA GLN A 199 23.57 -0.88 1.97
C GLN A 199 22.94 0.31 1.23
N LEU A 200 21.68 0.65 1.53
CA LEU A 200 21.05 1.88 1.07
C LEU A 200 21.86 3.10 1.52
N ALA A 201 22.14 3.18 2.83
CA ALA A 201 22.89 4.27 3.41
C ALA A 201 24.25 4.43 2.73
N ARG A 202 24.98 3.32 2.50
CA ARG A 202 26.26 3.31 1.78
C ARG A 202 26.15 3.79 0.34
N GLN A 203 25.14 3.32 -0.41
CA GLN A 203 24.91 3.79 -1.78
C GLN A 203 24.61 5.29 -1.84
N MET A 204 23.97 5.84 -0.81
CA MET A 204 23.67 7.26 -0.68
C MET A 204 24.83 8.07 -0.07
N GLY A 205 25.95 7.44 0.30
CA GLY A 205 27.17 8.10 0.80
C GLY A 205 27.39 8.06 2.32
N CYS A 206 26.59 7.31 3.07
CA CYS A 206 26.77 7.08 4.51
C CYS A 206 27.45 5.73 4.76
N ASN A 207 28.70 5.76 5.22
CA ASN A 207 29.48 4.53 5.52
C ASN A 207 29.28 3.97 6.93
N SER A 208 28.40 4.57 7.72
CA SER A 208 28.12 4.10 9.09
C SER A 208 27.43 2.74 9.09
N THR A 209 27.61 2.02 10.19
CA THR A 209 26.85 0.81 10.53
C THR A 209 26.01 0.97 11.79
N GLU A 210 26.04 2.16 12.40
CA GLU A 210 25.28 2.49 13.60
C GLU A 210 23.87 2.92 13.23
N ASP A 211 22.87 2.28 13.86
CA ASP A 211 21.46 2.45 13.48
C ASP A 211 20.99 3.90 13.66
N THR A 212 21.44 4.57 14.73
CA THR A 212 21.09 5.97 15.00
C THR A 212 21.70 6.93 13.96
N GLU A 213 22.94 6.68 13.52
CA GLU A 213 23.59 7.50 12.49
C GLU A 213 22.91 7.33 11.13
N ILE A 214 22.58 6.09 10.77
CA ILE A 214 21.85 5.75 9.54
C ILE A 214 20.46 6.39 9.55
N TYR A 215 19.74 6.28 10.66
CA TYR A 215 18.43 6.90 10.82
C TYR A 215 18.49 8.42 10.63
N ASN A 216 19.42 9.09 11.32
CA ASN A 216 19.61 10.53 11.21
C ASN A 216 20.01 10.94 9.79
N PHE A 217 20.85 10.15 9.13
CA PHE A 217 21.22 10.36 7.73
C PHE A 217 20.00 10.29 6.80
N PHE A 218 19.15 9.26 6.93
CA PHE A 218 17.94 9.10 6.11
C PHE A 218 16.90 10.19 6.32
N LYS A 219 16.76 10.70 7.54
CA LYS A 219 15.88 11.85 7.80
C LYS A 219 16.28 13.11 7.03
N GLN A 220 17.57 13.28 6.75
CA GLN A 220 18.09 14.46 6.06
C GLN A 220 18.00 14.34 4.53
N GLN A 221 17.76 13.14 4.00
CA GLN A 221 17.66 12.91 2.55
C GLN A 221 16.33 13.41 2.00
N THR A 222 16.31 13.75 0.70
CA THR A 222 15.05 14.04 0.03
C THR A 222 14.36 12.75 -0.38
N VAL A 223 13.03 12.79 -0.46
CA VAL A 223 12.24 11.61 -0.87
C VAL A 223 12.64 11.09 -2.26
N LYS A 224 13.12 11.99 -3.14
CA LYS A 224 13.59 11.66 -4.50
C LYS A 224 14.87 10.84 -4.51
N ASP A 225 15.69 10.92 -3.46
CA ASP A 225 16.99 10.23 -3.39
C ASP A 225 16.81 8.74 -3.11
N PHE A 226 15.74 8.38 -2.41
CA PHE A 226 15.43 6.99 -2.07
C PHE A 226 15.00 6.15 -3.27
N VAL A 227 14.12 6.70 -4.09
CA VAL A 227 13.38 5.94 -5.12
C VAL A 227 14.24 5.54 -6.33
N LYS A 228 15.46 6.05 -6.43
CA LYS A 228 16.43 5.67 -7.47
C LYS A 228 17.33 4.50 -7.08
N SER A 229 17.36 4.12 -5.80
CA SER A 229 18.30 3.13 -5.29
C SER A 229 17.75 1.71 -5.44
N ARG A 230 18.51 0.82 -6.07
CA ARG A 230 18.20 -0.61 -6.16
C ARG A 230 19.29 -1.37 -5.42
N ILE A 231 18.90 -2.04 -4.34
CA ILE A 231 19.87 -2.65 -3.44
C ILE A 231 19.71 -4.15 -3.48
N VAL A 232 20.78 -4.81 -3.90
CA VAL A 232 20.89 -6.26 -3.86
C VAL A 232 21.82 -6.61 -2.70
N VAL A 233 21.32 -7.35 -1.70
CA VAL A 233 22.09 -7.69 -0.49
C VAL A 233 22.57 -9.13 -0.48
N THR A 234 21.95 -10.02 -1.26
CA THR A 234 22.34 -11.44 -1.32
C THR A 234 22.33 -11.96 -2.76
N TYR A 235 23.11 -13.02 -3.02
CA TYR A 235 23.06 -13.74 -4.29
C TYR A 235 21.64 -14.26 -4.60
N THR A 236 20.93 -14.78 -3.60
CA THR A 236 19.55 -15.24 -3.77
C THR A 236 18.61 -14.11 -4.20
N GLN A 237 18.78 -12.89 -3.69
CA GLN A 237 18.02 -11.73 -4.15
C GLN A 237 18.44 -11.27 -5.54
N TYR A 238 19.74 -11.34 -5.87
CA TYR A 238 20.22 -11.08 -7.23
C TYR A 238 19.63 -12.07 -8.24
N ALA A 239 19.48 -13.33 -7.82
CA ALA A 239 18.93 -14.39 -8.65
C ALA A 239 17.41 -14.31 -8.80
N LYS A 240 16.70 -13.57 -7.95
CA LYS A 240 15.26 -13.30 -8.10
C LYS A 240 15.05 -12.37 -9.29
N GLU A 241 14.43 -12.87 -10.34
CA GLU A 241 14.14 -12.10 -11.55
C GLU A 241 12.95 -11.13 -11.36
N SER A 242 11.98 -11.45 -10.49
CA SER A 242 10.79 -10.62 -10.18
C SER A 242 9.98 -11.24 -9.03
N PRO A 243 9.17 -10.49 -8.24
CA PRO A 243 9.04 -9.03 -8.24
C PRO A 243 10.15 -8.33 -7.45
N ASN A 244 10.52 -7.13 -7.91
CA ASN A 244 11.59 -6.30 -7.33
C ASN A 244 11.12 -5.54 -6.08
N VAL A 245 10.76 -6.27 -5.03
CA VAL A 245 10.38 -5.70 -3.73
C VAL A 245 11.62 -5.70 -2.81
N TYR A 246 12.19 -4.51 -2.58
CA TYR A 246 13.41 -4.35 -1.79
C TYR A 246 13.14 -4.12 -0.31
N PHE A 247 12.10 -3.34 -0.01
CA PHE A 247 11.58 -3.08 1.32
C PHE A 247 10.14 -3.59 1.36
N GLY A 248 9.83 -4.35 2.40
CA GLY A 248 8.58 -5.07 2.54
C GLY A 248 8.40 -5.53 3.98
N VAL A 249 7.55 -6.53 4.17
CA VAL A 249 7.12 -6.96 5.50
C VAL A 249 8.26 -7.66 6.26
N VAL A 250 8.43 -7.35 7.54
CA VAL A 250 9.47 -7.91 8.42
C VAL A 250 8.90 -8.39 9.75
N SER A 251 9.48 -9.44 10.34
CA SER A 251 9.21 -9.78 11.74
C SER A 251 9.75 -8.68 12.66
N GLU A 252 8.88 -8.04 13.42
CA GLU A 252 9.28 -6.96 14.33
C GLU A 252 9.86 -7.48 15.64
N ARG A 253 10.66 -6.65 16.30
CA ARG A 253 11.06 -6.85 17.70
C ARG A 253 10.08 -6.11 18.61
N LYS A 254 9.72 -6.69 19.77
CA LYS A 254 8.89 -6.02 20.76
C LYS A 254 9.75 -5.08 21.61
N PHE A 255 9.30 -3.85 21.79
CA PHE A 255 9.91 -2.89 22.70
C PHE A 255 8.85 -2.46 23.72
N GLY A 256 8.95 -2.96 24.96
CA GLY A 256 7.95 -2.67 26.00
C GLY A 256 6.53 -3.09 25.59
N ASP A 257 5.58 -2.17 25.75
CA ASP A 257 4.16 -2.34 25.44
C ASP A 257 3.75 -1.79 24.06
N GLU A 258 4.73 -1.44 23.21
CA GLU A 258 4.44 -0.92 21.87
C GLU A 258 3.75 -1.97 20.99
N GLU A 259 2.86 -1.46 20.13
CA GLU A 259 2.15 -2.27 19.14
C GLU A 259 3.10 -2.77 18.04
N VAL A 260 3.01 -4.07 17.77
CA VAL A 260 3.79 -4.77 16.75
C VAL A 260 2.82 -5.35 15.74
N PHE A 261 3.13 -5.22 14.44
CA PHE A 261 2.26 -5.76 13.41
C PHE A 261 2.23 -7.30 13.47
N PHE A 262 3.39 -7.94 13.48
CA PHE A 262 3.55 -9.36 13.82
C PHE A 262 4.99 -9.67 14.23
N GLN A 263 5.18 -10.84 14.83
CA GLN A 263 6.49 -11.37 15.23
C GLN A 263 6.61 -12.83 14.82
N GLY A 264 7.82 -13.22 14.44
CA GLY A 264 8.12 -14.57 14.00
C GLY A 264 7.78 -14.78 12.54
N ASP A 265 7.51 -16.03 12.20
CA ASP A 265 7.15 -16.43 10.85
C ASP A 265 5.64 -16.24 10.60
N VAL A 266 5.27 -15.71 9.44
CA VAL A 266 3.86 -15.42 9.10
C VAL A 266 3.01 -16.68 9.08
N TYR A 267 3.57 -17.83 8.68
CA TYR A 267 2.85 -19.11 8.66
C TYR A 267 2.63 -19.62 10.07
N ASP A 268 3.57 -19.40 10.99
CA ASP A 268 3.38 -19.72 12.41
C ASP A 268 2.28 -18.86 13.03
N VAL A 269 2.27 -17.55 12.75
CA VAL A 269 1.19 -16.65 13.18
C VAL A 269 -0.16 -17.13 12.63
N LEU A 270 -0.25 -17.49 11.36
CA LEU A 270 -1.48 -18.04 10.78
C LEU A 270 -1.92 -19.34 11.47
N ARG A 271 -0.99 -20.24 11.81
CA ARG A 271 -1.28 -21.51 12.53
C ARG A 271 -1.82 -21.30 13.93
N THR A 272 -1.60 -20.13 14.55
CA THR A 272 -2.20 -19.81 15.87
C THR A 272 -3.70 -19.58 15.83
N GLY A 273 -4.32 -19.58 14.64
CA GLY A 273 -5.75 -19.34 14.49
C GLY A 273 -6.13 -17.85 14.53
N ILE A 274 -5.19 -16.92 14.28
CA ILE A 274 -5.47 -15.47 14.25
C ILE A 274 -6.59 -15.06 13.27
N HIS A 275 -6.86 -15.91 12.27
CA HIS A 275 -7.89 -15.74 11.26
C HIS A 275 -9.20 -16.49 11.58
N GLU A 276 -9.26 -17.22 12.70
CA GLU A 276 -10.47 -17.95 13.09
C GLU A 276 -11.64 -16.99 13.29
N GLY A 277 -12.81 -17.36 12.75
CA GLY A 277 -14.01 -16.52 12.77
C GLY A 277 -14.10 -15.51 11.63
N VAL A 278 -13.11 -15.44 10.74
CA VAL A 278 -13.15 -14.61 9.53
C VAL A 278 -13.51 -15.48 8.33
N GLU A 279 -14.61 -15.15 7.65
CA GLU A 279 -14.96 -15.77 6.38
C GLU A 279 -14.06 -15.22 5.27
N VAL A 280 -13.38 -16.12 4.54
CA VAL A 280 -12.39 -15.75 3.52
C VAL A 280 -12.87 -16.19 2.14
N ILE A 281 -12.87 -15.24 1.20
CA ILE A 281 -12.95 -15.52 -0.23
C ILE A 281 -11.57 -15.26 -0.81
N ASN A 282 -10.96 -16.28 -1.42
CA ASN A 282 -9.65 -16.19 -2.08
C ASN A 282 -9.76 -16.71 -3.52
N GLY A 283 -8.96 -16.16 -4.42
CA GLY A 283 -8.95 -16.53 -5.84
C GLY A 283 -7.68 -16.07 -6.54
N TYR A 284 -7.43 -16.64 -7.71
CA TYR A 284 -6.32 -16.33 -8.61
C TYR A 284 -6.84 -16.31 -10.05
N VAL A 285 -6.12 -15.66 -10.97
CA VAL A 285 -6.44 -15.74 -12.41
C VAL A 285 -5.69 -16.88 -13.08
N GLU A 286 -6.27 -17.49 -14.13
CA GLU A 286 -5.69 -18.64 -14.83
C GLU A 286 -4.25 -18.38 -15.31
N ASP A 287 -3.98 -17.14 -15.73
CA ASP A 287 -2.75 -16.72 -16.40
C ASP A 287 -1.97 -15.64 -15.61
N GLU A 288 -1.89 -15.72 -14.27
CA GLU A 288 -1.14 -14.77 -13.40
C GLU A 288 0.26 -14.47 -13.93
N GLY A 289 0.97 -15.52 -14.36
CA GLY A 289 2.34 -15.45 -14.86
C GLY A 289 2.50 -14.60 -16.13
N THR A 290 1.40 -14.32 -16.86
CA THR A 290 1.47 -13.48 -18.05
C THR A 290 1.86 -12.03 -17.76
N LEU A 291 1.64 -11.56 -16.53
CA LEU A 291 2.10 -10.25 -16.07
C LEU A 291 3.61 -10.08 -16.27
N TYR A 292 4.39 -11.15 -16.09
CA TYR A 292 5.85 -11.10 -16.23
C TYR A 292 6.33 -10.90 -17.67
N PHE A 293 5.50 -11.21 -18.67
CA PHE A 293 5.80 -10.86 -20.07
C PHE A 293 5.82 -9.34 -20.27
N ALA A 294 4.93 -8.61 -19.61
CA ALA A 294 4.82 -7.16 -19.72
C ALA A 294 5.95 -6.42 -18.99
N THR A 295 6.54 -7.03 -17.95
CA THR A 295 7.61 -6.43 -17.15
C THR A 295 9.02 -6.68 -17.71
N GLY A 296 9.14 -7.34 -18.86
CA GLY A 296 10.43 -7.64 -19.50
C GLY A 296 11.29 -8.63 -18.70
N THR A 297 10.67 -9.46 -17.88
CA THR A 297 11.37 -10.43 -17.03
C THR A 297 11.92 -11.59 -17.86
N ASN A 298 13.04 -12.18 -17.45
CA ASN A 298 13.63 -13.33 -18.12
C ASN A 298 12.80 -14.61 -17.86
N ILE A 299 11.72 -14.79 -18.62
CA ILE A 299 10.79 -15.90 -18.48
C ILE A 299 11.47 -17.28 -18.53
N PRO A 300 12.39 -17.58 -19.48
CA PRO A 300 13.10 -18.87 -19.48
C PRO A 300 13.81 -19.17 -18.16
N ARG A 301 14.45 -18.16 -17.56
CA ARG A 301 15.13 -18.32 -16.26
C ARG A 301 14.15 -18.51 -15.12
N ILE A 302 13.00 -17.83 -15.12
CA ILE A 302 11.94 -18.08 -14.13
C ILE A 302 11.49 -19.54 -14.21
N PHE A 303 11.26 -20.07 -15.41
CA PHE A 303 10.85 -21.48 -15.55
C PHE A 303 11.94 -22.45 -15.12
N GLU A 304 13.21 -22.19 -15.44
CA GLU A 304 14.33 -22.98 -14.94
C GLU A 304 14.36 -23.03 -13.40
N GLN A 305 14.19 -21.87 -12.76
CA GLN A 305 14.13 -21.78 -11.30
C GLN A 305 12.90 -22.48 -10.72
N ALA A 306 11.71 -22.22 -11.26
CA ALA A 306 10.47 -22.79 -10.77
C ALA A 306 10.45 -24.33 -10.88
N ASN A 307 11.05 -24.89 -11.93
CA ASN A 307 11.19 -26.34 -12.10
C ASN A 307 12.22 -26.96 -11.15
N GLN A 308 13.19 -26.18 -10.67
CA GLN A 308 14.23 -26.64 -9.77
C GLN A 308 13.86 -26.46 -8.29
N PHE A 309 13.11 -25.41 -7.97
CA PHE A 309 12.89 -24.91 -6.62
C PHE A 309 11.39 -24.89 -6.30
N LEU A 310 10.92 -25.88 -5.53
CA LEU A 310 9.51 -26.00 -5.14
C LEU A 310 9.02 -24.79 -4.33
N GLU A 311 9.93 -24.08 -3.66
CA GLU A 311 9.64 -22.84 -2.93
C GLU A 311 9.06 -21.71 -3.80
N PHE A 312 9.13 -21.84 -5.13
CA PHE A 312 8.47 -20.92 -6.05
C PHE A 312 6.94 -21.01 -5.99
N PHE A 313 6.40 -22.19 -5.65
CA PHE A 313 4.97 -22.48 -5.66
C PHE A 313 4.40 -22.72 -4.27
N VAL A 314 5.21 -23.26 -3.35
CA VAL A 314 4.75 -23.66 -2.02
C VAL A 314 5.69 -23.11 -0.94
N PRO A 315 5.15 -22.61 0.19
CA PRO A 315 5.96 -22.22 1.35
C PRO A 315 6.93 -23.31 1.82
N GLU A 316 8.10 -22.90 2.32
CA GLU A 316 9.14 -23.80 2.84
C GLU A 316 8.64 -24.81 3.89
N PRO A 317 7.76 -24.43 4.86
CA PRO A 317 7.22 -25.42 5.78
C PRO A 317 6.44 -26.55 5.08
N LEU A 318 5.79 -26.28 3.96
CA LEU A 318 5.09 -27.31 3.19
C LEU A 318 6.06 -28.17 2.38
N THR A 319 7.13 -27.58 1.82
CA THR A 319 8.14 -28.36 1.07
C THR A 319 8.85 -29.37 1.96
N LEU A 320 9.17 -28.99 3.20
CA LEU A 320 9.85 -29.85 4.17
C LEU A 320 9.00 -31.03 4.67
N HIS A 321 7.67 -30.92 4.58
CA HIS A 321 6.72 -31.94 5.04
C HIS A 321 6.03 -32.70 3.90
N CYS A 322 6.20 -32.26 2.65
CA CYS A 322 5.79 -33.04 1.48
C CYS A 322 6.76 -34.20 1.27
N SER A 323 6.24 -35.43 1.29
CA SER A 323 6.97 -36.60 0.80
C SER A 323 7.37 -36.35 -0.65
N SER A 324 8.66 -36.45 -0.98
CA SER A 324 9.18 -36.29 -2.33
C SER A 324 8.54 -37.33 -3.27
N ALA A 325 7.38 -37.00 -3.83
CA ALA A 325 6.82 -37.78 -4.91
C ALA A 325 7.75 -37.57 -6.10
N SER A 326 8.38 -38.65 -6.55
CA SER A 326 9.22 -38.74 -7.73
C SER A 326 8.41 -38.56 -9.02
N GLY A 327 7.67 -37.46 -9.12
CA GLY A 327 6.92 -37.06 -10.30
C GLY A 327 7.45 -35.71 -10.74
N SER A 328 7.98 -35.66 -11.96
CA SER A 328 8.17 -34.40 -12.68
C SER A 328 6.84 -33.65 -12.70
N TRP A 329 6.84 -32.43 -12.15
CA TRP A 329 5.73 -31.49 -12.21
C TRP A 329 5.67 -30.81 -13.57
#